data_AF-A0A150PNP8-F1
#
_entry.id   AF-A0A150PNP8-F1
#
_cell.length_a   1.000
_cell.length_b   1.000
_cell.length_c   1.000
_cell.angle_alpha   90.00
_cell.angle_beta   90.00
_cell.angle_gamma   90.00
#
_symmetry.space_group_name_H-M   'P 1'
#
loop_
_entity.id
_entity.type
_entity.pdbx_description
1 polymer ?
#
loop_
_entity_poly.entity_id
_entity_poly.type
_entity_poly.pdbx_seq_one_letter_code
_entity_poly.pdbx_strand_id
1 'polypeptide(L)'
;MTRIEGPRFSPEDFVAILAWTWVAVPPPAREALAASCTPPGAPHTLASLLGFYFFETMAMGRRLRIPVEPAALAADLSAVFGDRGPALAEQLREKSAKLEAQLRENVDLLKTLAAESSDFAVDDTDALAVLRSADAMSPYQRTWVQAMAWRVMTALVRLRDGNPKMAEVLDDAAQGKRLLVRMLAEQPPVLTEDAWEGILAESEAEAIAWRVALVSLRMDELHASQVCRAFLENAELRAYAIGIGRDERAMRELGELAARVRAGGGSETR
;
A
#
# COMPACT_ATOMS: atom_id res chain seq x y z
N MET A 1 28.82 -30.88 7.20
CA MET A 1 27.93 -30.24 6.22
C MET A 1 28.46 -28.84 5.96
N THR A 2 29.12 -28.64 4.82
CA THR A 2 29.64 -27.34 4.39
C THR A 2 28.46 -26.40 4.17
N ARG A 3 28.41 -25.28 4.91
CA ARG A 3 27.50 -24.18 4.62
C ARG A 3 27.83 -23.71 3.20
N ILE A 4 26.84 -23.72 2.31
CA ILE A 4 26.95 -23.03 1.03
C ILE A 4 26.83 -21.54 1.37
N GLU A 5 27.96 -20.90 1.65
CA GLU A 5 28.05 -19.45 1.77
C GLU A 5 28.08 -18.87 0.35
N GLY A 6 26.90 -18.51 -0.15
CA GLY A 6 26.74 -17.87 -1.44
C GLY A 6 25.25 -17.65 -1.76
N PRO A 7 24.92 -16.66 -2.61
CA PRO A 7 23.56 -16.49 -3.09
C PRO A 7 23.05 -17.79 -3.74
N ARG A 8 21.81 -18.16 -3.43
CA ARG A 8 21.16 -19.40 -3.92
C ARG A 8 20.66 -19.29 -5.37
N PHE A 9 21.14 -18.32 -6.12
CA PHE A 9 20.74 -18.04 -7.50
C PHE A 9 21.96 -18.01 -8.41
N SER A 10 21.80 -18.40 -9.67
CA SER A 10 22.88 -18.28 -10.66
C SER A 10 23.07 -16.81 -11.08
N PRO A 11 24.28 -16.39 -11.50
CA PRO A 11 24.49 -15.06 -12.07
C PRO A 11 23.57 -14.77 -13.27
N GLU A 12 23.25 -15.79 -14.07
CA GLU A 12 22.28 -15.71 -15.17
C GLU A 12 20.86 -15.42 -14.68
N ASP A 13 20.42 -16.09 -13.61
CA ASP A 13 19.10 -15.84 -12.99
C ASP A 13 19.04 -14.42 -12.41
N PHE A 14 20.14 -13.97 -11.78
CA PHE A 14 20.25 -12.60 -11.29
C PHE A 14 20.11 -11.59 -12.43
N VAL A 15 20.85 -11.76 -13.53
CA VAL A 15 20.75 -10.88 -14.71
C VAL A 15 19.37 -10.94 -15.35
N ALA A 16 18.74 -12.12 -15.39
CA ALA A 16 17.38 -12.24 -15.87
C ALA A 16 16.41 -11.42 -15.01
N ILE A 17 16.43 -11.60 -13.69
CA ILE A 17 15.60 -10.84 -12.75
C ILE A 17 15.89 -9.34 -12.85
N LEU A 18 17.17 -8.96 -12.95
CA LEU A 18 17.59 -7.57 -13.09
C LEU A 18 17.04 -6.95 -14.39
N ALA A 19 17.10 -7.66 -15.51
CA ALA A 19 16.46 -7.21 -16.76
C ALA A 19 14.95 -7.04 -16.59
N TRP A 20 14.28 -7.97 -15.90
CA TRP A 20 12.85 -7.90 -15.57
C TRP A 20 12.47 -6.71 -14.69
N THR A 21 13.42 -6.05 -14.01
CA THR A 21 13.16 -4.79 -13.30
C THR A 21 13.16 -3.56 -14.19
N TRP A 22 13.60 -3.66 -15.46
CA TRP A 22 13.72 -2.55 -16.42
C TRP A 22 14.80 -1.52 -16.09
N VAL A 23 15.75 -1.89 -15.23
CA VAL A 23 16.83 -1.01 -14.76
C VAL A 23 17.74 -0.50 -15.88
N ALA A 24 17.92 -1.31 -16.93
CA ALA A 24 18.77 -0.98 -18.08
C ALA A 24 17.97 -0.43 -19.29
N VAL A 25 16.66 -0.24 -19.17
CA VAL A 25 15.84 0.37 -20.24
C VAL A 25 15.97 1.90 -20.15
N PRO A 26 16.30 2.61 -21.24
CA PRO A 26 16.60 4.04 -21.19
C PRO A 26 15.37 4.88 -20.80
N PRO A 27 15.54 6.03 -20.12
CA PRO A 27 14.40 6.88 -19.72
C PRO A 27 13.43 7.27 -20.85
N PRO A 28 13.89 7.69 -22.06
CA PRO A 28 12.98 8.06 -23.15
C PRO A 28 12.04 6.93 -23.58
N ALA A 29 12.51 5.68 -23.57
CA ALA A 29 11.68 4.53 -23.91
C ALA A 29 10.53 4.34 -22.90
N ARG A 30 10.74 4.73 -21.63
CA ARG A 30 9.78 4.55 -20.53
C ARG A 30 8.81 5.71 -20.37
N GLU A 31 8.99 6.83 -21.08
CA GLU A 31 8.11 8.01 -20.96
C GLU A 31 6.66 7.71 -21.30
N ALA A 32 6.42 6.80 -22.26
CA ALA A 32 5.07 6.38 -22.61
C ALA A 32 4.32 5.71 -21.44
N LEU A 33 5.03 5.18 -20.45
CA LEU A 33 4.43 4.59 -19.25
C LEU A 33 3.96 5.63 -18.23
N ALA A 34 4.30 6.92 -18.43
CA ALA A 34 4.01 7.96 -17.45
C ALA A 34 2.51 8.17 -17.21
N ALA A 35 1.69 8.09 -18.25
CA ALA A 35 0.23 8.24 -18.15
C ALA A 35 -0.44 7.12 -17.32
N SER A 36 0.20 5.95 -17.28
CA SER A 36 -0.26 4.77 -16.55
C SER A 36 0.29 4.70 -15.12
N CYS A 37 1.12 5.67 -14.70
CA CYS A 37 1.71 5.69 -13.37
C CYS A 37 0.93 6.64 -12.45
N THR A 38 0.68 6.20 -11.21
CA THR A 38 0.16 7.09 -10.17
C THR A 38 1.28 7.99 -9.64
N PRO A 39 1.12 9.33 -9.65
CA PRO A 39 2.04 10.22 -8.97
C PRO A 39 2.13 9.90 -7.46
N PRO A 40 3.29 10.11 -6.81
CA PRO A 40 3.39 9.99 -5.36
C PRO A 40 2.34 10.86 -4.65
N GLY A 41 1.57 10.26 -3.74
CA GLY A 41 0.53 10.98 -2.99
C GLY A 41 -0.72 11.34 -3.80
N ALA A 42 -0.92 10.77 -4.98
CA ALA A 42 -2.16 10.89 -5.74
C ALA A 42 -2.98 9.60 -5.66
N PRO A 43 -4.32 9.68 -5.68
CA PRO A 43 -5.16 8.49 -5.76
C PRO A 43 -5.01 7.82 -7.13
N HIS A 44 -5.32 6.53 -7.19
CA HIS A 44 -5.39 5.81 -8.44
C HIS A 44 -6.51 6.36 -9.34
N THR A 45 -6.21 6.54 -10.61
CA THR A 45 -7.19 6.73 -11.69
C THR A 45 -7.45 5.39 -12.39
N LEU A 46 -8.54 5.31 -13.16
CA LEU A 46 -8.80 4.13 -13.98
C LEU A 46 -7.64 3.86 -14.95
N ALA A 47 -7.08 4.92 -15.54
CA ALA A 47 -5.88 4.85 -16.38
C ALA A 47 -4.71 4.18 -15.66
N SER A 48 -4.46 4.55 -14.40
CA SER A 48 -3.35 4.00 -13.61
C SER A 48 -3.57 2.53 -13.22
N LEU A 49 -4.80 2.13 -12.92
CA LEU A 49 -5.13 0.74 -12.56
C LEU A 49 -5.05 -0.18 -13.77
N LEU A 50 -5.61 0.24 -14.90
CA LEU A 50 -5.48 -0.48 -16.16
C LEU A 50 -4.00 -0.59 -16.54
N GLY A 51 -3.26 0.52 -16.44
CA GLY A 51 -1.82 0.57 -16.59
C GLY A 51 -1.10 -0.50 -15.77
N PHE A 52 -1.34 -0.53 -14.45
CA PHE A 52 -0.78 -1.52 -13.54
C PHE A 52 -1.13 -2.96 -13.94
N TYR A 53 -2.41 -3.25 -14.22
CA TYR A 53 -2.86 -4.57 -14.65
C TYR A 53 -2.15 -5.03 -15.92
N PHE A 54 -2.02 -4.14 -16.89
CA PHE A 54 -1.35 -4.43 -18.16
C PHE A 54 0.18 -4.59 -17.99
N PHE A 55 0.81 -3.84 -17.09
CA PHE A 55 2.24 -4.02 -16.76
C PHE A 55 2.53 -5.37 -16.11
N GLU A 56 1.69 -5.78 -15.16
CA GLU A 56 1.87 -7.06 -14.46
C GLU A 56 1.49 -8.25 -15.35
N THR A 57 0.45 -8.12 -16.18
CA THR A 57 -0.07 -9.23 -17.00
C THR A 57 0.67 -9.42 -18.32
N MET A 58 1.07 -8.32 -18.97
CA MET A 58 1.76 -8.37 -20.28
C MET A 58 3.28 -8.14 -20.16
N ALA A 59 3.82 -8.09 -18.94
CA ALA A 59 5.23 -7.84 -18.67
C ALA A 59 5.79 -6.57 -19.33
N MET A 60 4.93 -5.57 -19.60
CA MET A 60 5.25 -4.35 -20.35
C MET A 60 6.09 -3.32 -19.57
N GLY A 61 6.50 -3.68 -18.36
CA GLY A 61 7.56 -3.00 -17.64
C GLY A 61 7.17 -2.10 -16.50
N ARG A 62 8.20 -1.54 -15.87
CA ARG A 62 8.07 -0.67 -14.70
C ARG A 62 8.76 0.65 -14.97
N ARG A 63 8.07 1.76 -14.66
CA ARG A 63 8.70 3.08 -14.62
C ARG A 63 9.52 3.18 -13.33
N LEU A 64 10.77 2.75 -13.39
CA LEU A 64 11.69 2.94 -12.27
C LEU A 64 11.94 4.44 -12.06
N ARG A 65 11.87 4.87 -10.80
CA ARG A 65 12.16 6.24 -10.39
C ARG A 65 13.65 6.55 -10.40
N ILE A 66 14.48 5.53 -10.26
CA ILE A 66 15.94 5.63 -10.26
C ILE A 66 16.44 5.10 -11.61
N PRO A 67 16.89 5.98 -12.52
CA PRO A 67 17.59 5.54 -13.71
C PRO A 67 18.98 5.04 -13.30
N VAL A 68 19.38 3.88 -13.82
CA VAL A 68 20.76 3.41 -13.72
C VAL A 68 21.32 3.40 -15.13
N GLU A 69 22.47 4.04 -15.30
CA GLU A 69 23.13 4.09 -16.60
C GLU A 69 23.60 2.69 -17.01
N PRO A 70 23.31 2.23 -18.24
CA PRO A 70 23.72 0.89 -18.69
C PRO A 70 25.22 0.63 -18.57
N ALA A 71 26.05 1.67 -18.73
CA ALA A 71 27.49 1.58 -18.56
C ALA A 71 27.91 1.33 -17.10
N ALA A 72 27.20 1.91 -16.13
CA ALA A 72 27.44 1.67 -14.70
C ALA A 72 27.08 0.22 -14.33
N LEU A 73 25.94 -0.27 -14.84
CA LEU A 73 25.53 -1.68 -14.67
C LEU A 73 26.56 -2.67 -15.22
N ALA A 74 27.15 -2.41 -16.38
CA ALA A 74 28.19 -3.27 -16.95
C ALA A 74 29.47 -3.29 -16.09
N ALA A 75 29.87 -2.13 -15.55
CA ALA A 75 31.00 -2.03 -14.63
C ALA A 75 30.73 -2.79 -13.32
N ASP A 76 29.53 -2.63 -12.75
CA ASP A 76 29.11 -3.31 -11.52
C ASP A 76 29.07 -4.83 -11.69
N LEU A 77 28.54 -5.32 -12.82
CA LEU A 77 28.53 -6.76 -13.13
C LEU A 77 29.95 -7.31 -13.27
N SER A 78 30.88 -6.54 -13.84
CA SER A 78 32.29 -6.93 -13.94
C SER A 78 33.00 -6.93 -12.59
N ALA A 79 32.69 -5.97 -11.72
CA ALA A 79 33.23 -5.92 -10.36
C ALA A 79 32.73 -7.09 -9.49
N VAL A 80 31.46 -7.49 -9.64
CA VAL A 80 30.83 -8.54 -8.81
C VAL A 80 31.12 -9.95 -9.34
N PHE A 81 31.10 -10.15 -10.67
CA PHE A 81 31.18 -11.47 -11.29
C PHE A 81 32.50 -11.74 -12.05
N GLY A 82 33.47 -10.81 -11.97
CA GLY A 82 34.80 -10.96 -12.56
C GLY A 82 34.75 -11.20 -14.07
N ASP A 83 35.47 -12.23 -14.54
CA ASP A 83 35.61 -12.57 -15.97
C ASP A 83 34.27 -12.88 -16.67
N ARG A 84 33.22 -13.25 -15.91
CA ARG A 84 31.88 -13.48 -16.45
C ARG A 84 31.08 -12.20 -16.66
N GLY A 85 31.48 -11.11 -16.01
CA GLY A 85 30.77 -9.83 -16.02
C GLY A 85 30.47 -9.26 -17.41
N PRO A 86 31.43 -9.23 -18.36
CA PRO A 86 31.16 -8.75 -19.72
C PRO A 86 30.08 -9.54 -20.45
N ALA A 87 30.07 -10.88 -20.32
CA ALA A 87 29.05 -11.73 -20.93
C ALA A 87 27.67 -11.52 -20.27
N LEU A 88 27.64 -11.34 -18.95
CA LEU A 88 26.43 -11.04 -18.18
C LEU A 88 25.86 -9.66 -18.52
N ALA A 89 26.72 -8.65 -18.74
CA ALA A 89 26.31 -7.31 -19.17
C ALA A 89 25.70 -7.35 -20.58
N GLU A 90 26.28 -8.14 -21.49
CA GLU A 90 25.72 -8.34 -22.82
C GLU A 90 24.36 -9.06 -22.77
N GLN A 91 24.23 -10.08 -21.91
CA GLN A 91 22.94 -10.74 -21.68
C GLN A 91 21.88 -9.78 -21.12
N LEU A 92 22.24 -8.89 -20.19
CA LEU A 92 21.36 -7.84 -19.68
C LEU A 92 20.93 -6.90 -20.81
N ARG A 93 21.87 -6.49 -21.67
CA ARG A 93 21.61 -5.61 -22.82
C ARG A 93 20.63 -6.25 -23.80
N GLU A 94 20.85 -7.50 -24.18
CA GLU A 94 19.96 -8.24 -25.09
C GLU A 94 18.55 -8.40 -24.52
N LYS A 95 18.44 -8.78 -23.24
CA LYS A 95 17.14 -8.92 -22.57
C LYS A 95 16.42 -7.57 -22.48
N SER A 96 17.14 -6.50 -22.15
CA SER A 96 16.57 -5.15 -22.07
C SER A 96 16.12 -4.63 -23.43
N ALA A 97 16.86 -4.92 -24.50
CA ALA A 97 16.46 -4.57 -25.87
C ALA A 97 15.19 -5.32 -26.32
N LYS A 98 14.99 -6.57 -25.89
CA LYS A 98 13.74 -7.32 -26.12
C LYS A 98 12.56 -6.68 -25.40
N LEU A 99 12.74 -6.29 -24.14
CA LEU A 99 11.72 -5.57 -23.36
C LEU A 99 11.37 -4.22 -23.99
N GLU A 100 12.37 -3.47 -24.46
CA GLU A 100 12.16 -2.21 -25.17
C GLU A 100 11.41 -2.41 -26.50
N ALA A 101 11.71 -3.47 -27.26
CA ALA A 101 10.97 -3.81 -28.46
C ALA A 101 9.50 -4.14 -28.16
N GLN A 102 9.25 -4.95 -27.13
CA GLN A 102 7.89 -5.26 -26.67
C GLN A 102 7.14 -4.00 -26.24
N LEU A 103 7.79 -3.06 -25.55
CA LEU A 103 7.14 -1.79 -25.20
C LEU A 103 6.74 -1.01 -26.44
N ARG A 104 7.63 -0.90 -27.43
CA ARG A 104 7.34 -0.19 -28.68
C ARG A 104 6.17 -0.79 -29.43
N GLU A 105 6.04 -2.12 -29.45
CA GLU A 105 4.91 -2.81 -30.07
C GLU A 105 3.58 -2.52 -29.38
N ASN A 106 3.59 -2.26 -28.07
CA ASN A 106 2.37 -2.07 -27.27
C ASN A 106 2.09 -0.60 -26.90
N VAL A 107 2.97 0.33 -27.27
CA VAL A 107 2.91 1.73 -26.84
C VAL A 107 1.62 2.43 -27.29
N ASP A 108 1.14 2.11 -28.49
CA ASP A 108 -0.07 2.73 -29.06
C ASP A 108 -1.34 2.16 -28.43
N LEU A 109 -1.32 0.88 -28.03
CA LEU A 109 -2.38 0.29 -27.22
C LEU A 109 -2.46 0.97 -25.85
N LEU A 110 -1.32 1.17 -25.18
CA LEU A 110 -1.25 1.87 -23.89
C LEU A 110 -1.76 3.31 -23.99
N LYS A 111 -1.38 4.05 -25.04
CA LYS A 111 -1.87 5.40 -25.28
C LYS A 111 -3.37 5.45 -25.54
N THR A 112 -3.88 4.52 -26.35
CA THR A 112 -5.32 4.40 -26.63
C THR A 112 -6.10 4.12 -25.34
N LEU A 113 -5.66 3.14 -24.56
CA LEU A 113 -6.28 2.81 -23.27
C LEU A 113 -6.25 3.99 -22.30
N ALA A 114 -5.13 4.70 -22.20
CA ALA A 114 -5.02 5.88 -21.36
C ALA A 114 -5.99 6.99 -21.82
N ALA A 115 -6.10 7.22 -23.13
CA ALA A 115 -7.00 8.24 -23.71
C ALA A 115 -8.49 7.88 -23.58
N GLU A 116 -8.83 6.58 -23.62
CA GLU A 116 -10.19 6.08 -23.45
C GLU A 116 -10.61 5.94 -21.99
N SER A 117 -9.64 5.80 -21.08
CA SER A 117 -9.89 5.77 -19.64
C SER A 117 -10.11 7.17 -19.09
N SER A 118 -10.95 7.29 -18.06
CA SER A 118 -11.12 8.56 -17.37
C SER A 118 -9.95 8.87 -16.45
N ASP A 119 -9.52 10.14 -16.43
CA ASP A 119 -8.55 10.69 -15.47
C ASP A 119 -9.16 10.94 -14.08
N PHE A 120 -10.42 10.57 -13.87
CA PHE A 120 -11.05 10.71 -12.57
C PHE A 120 -10.46 9.69 -11.59
N ALA A 121 -10.21 10.16 -10.36
CA ALA A 121 -9.85 9.29 -9.25
C ALA A 121 -10.93 8.22 -9.08
N VAL A 122 -10.51 6.97 -8.96
CA VAL A 122 -11.43 5.87 -8.71
C VAL A 122 -11.99 6.04 -7.30
N ASP A 123 -13.31 5.91 -7.19
CA ASP A 123 -14.02 5.91 -5.91
C ASP A 123 -13.80 4.57 -5.19
N ASP A 124 -12.59 4.36 -4.69
CA ASP A 124 -12.14 3.17 -3.95
C ASP A 124 -11.55 3.57 -2.58
N THR A 125 -11.55 2.64 -1.63
CA THR A 125 -10.98 2.80 -0.30
C THR A 125 -9.46 2.90 -0.29
N ASP A 126 -8.72 2.42 -1.31
CA ASP A 126 -7.26 2.60 -1.37
C ASP A 126 -6.85 4.09 -1.47
N ALA A 127 -7.65 4.89 -2.18
CA ALA A 127 -7.41 6.32 -2.36
C ALA A 127 -7.43 7.12 -1.03
N LEU A 128 -8.06 6.59 0.02
CA LEU A 128 -8.14 7.23 1.33
C LEU A 128 -6.75 7.56 1.89
N ALA A 129 -5.75 6.68 1.71
CA ALA A 129 -4.41 6.88 2.27
C ALA A 129 -3.72 8.17 1.77
N VAL A 130 -4.14 8.70 0.61
CA VAL A 130 -3.52 9.84 -0.06
C VAL A 130 -4.43 11.06 -0.19
N LEU A 131 -5.63 11.03 0.38
CA LEU A 131 -6.53 12.20 0.39
C LEU A 131 -5.91 13.36 1.18
N ARG A 132 -6.02 14.57 0.64
CA ARG A 132 -5.52 15.80 1.30
C ARG A 132 -6.39 16.27 2.47
N SER A 133 -7.66 15.87 2.51
CA SER A 133 -8.62 16.25 3.55
C SER A 133 -9.73 15.20 3.63
N ALA A 134 -10.30 15.04 4.82
CA ALA A 134 -11.51 14.24 5.05
C ALA A 134 -12.72 14.73 4.23
N ASP A 135 -12.78 16.01 3.87
CA ASP A 135 -13.86 16.57 3.05
C ASP A 135 -13.82 16.08 1.59
N ALA A 136 -12.67 15.59 1.13
CA ALA A 136 -12.49 15.08 -0.23
C ALA A 136 -13.04 13.65 -0.40
N MET A 137 -13.52 13.01 0.67
CA MET A 137 -14.11 11.67 0.58
C MET A 137 -15.43 11.69 -0.19
N SER A 138 -15.59 10.70 -1.08
CA SER A 138 -16.88 10.38 -1.67
C SER A 138 -17.89 9.90 -0.61
N PRO A 139 -19.20 9.83 -0.95
CA PRO A 139 -20.20 9.21 -0.08
C PRO A 139 -19.88 7.74 0.27
N TYR A 140 -19.32 6.99 -0.69
CA TYR A 140 -18.94 5.58 -0.50
C TYR A 140 -17.78 5.43 0.49
N GLN A 141 -16.70 6.17 0.25
CA GLN A 141 -15.53 6.24 1.13
C GLN A 141 -15.89 6.69 2.54
N ARG A 142 -16.75 7.71 2.65
CA ARG A 142 -17.23 8.22 3.94
C ARG A 142 -17.99 7.14 4.72
N THR A 143 -18.80 6.33 4.05
CA THR A 143 -19.53 5.21 4.67
C THR A 143 -18.56 4.20 5.29
N TRP A 144 -17.52 3.80 4.54
CA TRP A 144 -16.49 2.89 5.03
C TRP A 144 -15.71 3.46 6.22
N VAL A 145 -15.30 4.72 6.14
CA VAL A 145 -14.58 5.41 7.22
C VAL A 145 -15.43 5.49 8.49
N GLN A 146 -16.71 5.86 8.37
CA GLN A 146 -17.63 5.91 9.50
C GLN A 146 -17.87 4.54 10.13
N ALA A 147 -18.13 3.52 9.31
CA ALA A 147 -18.32 2.16 9.78
C ALA A 147 -17.06 1.63 10.50
N MET A 148 -15.87 1.91 9.96
CA MET A 148 -14.62 1.52 10.58
C MET A 148 -14.36 2.27 11.88
N ALA A 149 -14.54 3.60 11.90
CA ALA A 149 -14.39 4.41 13.11
C ALA A 149 -15.27 3.85 14.25
N TRP A 150 -16.53 3.51 13.95
CA TRP A 150 -17.43 2.89 14.91
C TRP A 150 -16.91 1.53 15.44
N ARG A 151 -16.39 0.68 14.54
CA ARG A 151 -15.79 -0.61 14.94
C ARG A 151 -14.56 -0.43 15.83
N VAL A 152 -13.70 0.53 15.51
CA VAL A 152 -12.50 0.85 16.31
C VAL A 152 -12.90 1.31 17.70
N MET A 153 -13.85 2.22 17.82
CA MET A 153 -14.31 2.70 19.13
C MET A 153 -14.97 1.59 19.95
N THR A 154 -15.77 0.74 19.30
CA THR A 154 -16.35 -0.44 19.97
C THR A 154 -15.27 -1.40 20.46
N ALA A 155 -14.22 -1.63 19.67
CA ALA A 155 -13.07 -2.45 20.08
C ALA A 155 -12.28 -1.80 21.22
N LEU A 156 -12.07 -0.48 21.18
CA LEU A 156 -11.39 0.27 22.23
C LEU A 156 -12.12 0.15 23.57
N VAL A 157 -13.44 0.30 23.59
CA VAL A 157 -14.26 0.09 24.78
C VAL A 157 -14.11 -1.34 25.30
N ARG A 158 -14.22 -2.35 24.42
CA ARG A 158 -14.04 -3.76 24.81
C ARG A 158 -12.65 -4.06 25.36
N LEU A 159 -11.60 -3.46 24.81
CA LEU A 159 -10.23 -3.63 25.28
C LEU A 159 -10.05 -3.04 26.68
N ARG A 160 -10.64 -1.87 26.94
CA ARG A 160 -10.62 -1.22 28.26
C ARG A 160 -11.42 -2.01 29.30
N ASP A 161 -12.65 -2.39 28.97
CA ASP A 161 -13.57 -3.05 29.91
C ASP A 161 -13.21 -4.53 30.16
N GLY A 162 -12.56 -5.19 29.19
CA GLY A 162 -12.24 -6.60 29.26
C GLY A 162 -11.07 -6.96 30.18
N ASN A 163 -10.18 -6.01 30.51
CA ASN A 163 -9.02 -6.24 31.37
C ASN A 163 -8.46 -4.93 31.96
N PRO A 164 -8.48 -4.72 33.29
CA PRO A 164 -7.94 -3.51 33.92
C PRO A 164 -6.47 -3.22 33.57
N LYS A 165 -5.64 -4.24 33.40
CA LYS A 165 -4.24 -4.07 32.97
C LYS A 165 -4.14 -3.55 31.54
N MET A 166 -5.10 -3.89 30.68
CA MET A 166 -5.13 -3.37 29.31
C MET A 166 -5.51 -1.88 29.33
N ALA A 167 -6.45 -1.46 30.19
CA ALA A 167 -6.77 -0.05 30.36
C ALA A 167 -5.54 0.76 30.80
N GLU A 168 -4.78 0.27 31.79
CA GLU A 168 -3.52 0.90 32.23
C GLU A 168 -2.49 1.03 31.09
N VAL A 169 -2.35 -0.01 30.25
CA VAL A 169 -1.45 0.03 29.09
C VAL A 169 -1.92 1.02 28.03
N LEU A 170 -3.23 1.15 27.81
CA LEU A 170 -3.81 2.06 26.82
C LEU A 170 -3.79 3.53 27.29
N ASP A 171 -3.79 3.77 28.60
CA ASP A 171 -3.71 5.11 29.19
C ASP A 171 -2.25 5.62 29.33
N ASP A 172 -1.25 4.76 29.09
CA ASP A 172 0.18 5.11 29.04
C ASP A 172 0.70 5.08 27.60
N ALA A 173 1.11 6.25 27.08
CA ALA A 173 1.59 6.39 25.70
C ALA A 173 2.80 5.48 25.37
N ALA A 174 3.75 5.32 26.31
CA ALA A 174 4.94 4.52 26.06
C ALA A 174 4.62 3.02 26.06
N GLN A 175 3.76 2.56 26.97
CA GLN A 175 3.31 1.17 27.03
C GLN A 175 2.42 0.83 25.83
N GLY A 176 1.45 1.68 25.51
CA GLY A 176 0.58 1.54 24.35
C GLY A 176 1.37 1.49 23.04
N LYS A 177 2.40 2.34 22.88
CA LYS A 177 3.26 2.33 21.68
C LYS A 177 4.05 1.03 21.55
N ARG A 178 4.60 0.50 22.66
CA ARG A 178 5.27 -0.81 22.65
C ARG A 178 4.32 -1.94 22.25
N LEU A 179 3.09 -1.91 22.75
CA LEU A 179 2.06 -2.88 22.38
C LEU A 179 1.71 -2.77 20.89
N LEU A 180 1.47 -1.55 20.38
CA LEU A 180 1.17 -1.28 18.98
C LEU A 180 2.27 -1.81 18.06
N VAL A 181 3.53 -1.47 18.32
CA VAL A 181 4.68 -1.94 17.52
C VAL A 181 4.76 -3.47 17.51
N ARG A 182 4.52 -4.12 18.65
CA ARG A 182 4.50 -5.59 18.72
C ARG A 182 3.38 -6.18 17.86
N MET A 183 2.17 -5.62 17.93
CA MET A 183 1.04 -6.10 17.12
C MET A 183 1.31 -5.93 15.62
N LEU A 184 1.89 -4.80 15.23
CA LEU A 184 2.29 -4.55 13.84
C LEU A 184 3.44 -5.48 13.40
N ALA A 185 4.33 -5.92 14.29
CA ALA A 185 5.36 -6.89 13.94
C ALA A 185 4.81 -8.31 13.70
N GLU A 186 3.71 -8.68 14.36
CA GLU A 186 3.07 -10.00 14.21
C GLU A 186 2.29 -10.13 12.89
N GLN A 187 1.60 -9.07 12.47
CA GLN A 187 0.88 -8.98 11.20
C GLN A 187 1.04 -7.58 10.60
N PRO A 188 2.17 -7.30 9.93
CA PRO A 188 2.45 -5.97 9.42
C PRO A 188 1.54 -5.63 8.25
N PRO A 189 0.71 -4.57 8.34
CA PRO A 189 0.27 -3.91 7.13
C PRO A 189 1.50 -3.32 6.43
N VAL A 190 1.46 -3.25 5.10
CA VAL A 190 2.49 -2.52 4.34
C VAL A 190 2.23 -1.03 4.59
N LEU A 191 3.14 -0.39 5.33
CA LEU A 191 3.09 1.04 5.66
C LEU A 191 4.26 1.78 5.02
N THR A 192 4.06 3.06 4.72
CA THR A 192 5.14 3.97 4.30
C THR A 192 6.11 4.28 5.44
N GLU A 193 7.32 4.71 5.08
CA GLU A 193 8.32 5.17 6.06
C GLU A 193 7.77 6.35 6.90
N ASP A 194 7.13 7.33 6.25
CA ASP A 194 6.47 8.46 6.92
C ASP A 194 5.41 8.03 7.95
N ALA A 195 4.65 6.97 7.65
CA ALA A 195 3.66 6.44 8.57
C ALA A 195 4.31 5.80 9.80
N TRP A 196 5.43 5.09 9.61
CA TRP A 196 6.23 4.59 10.72
C TRP A 196 6.81 5.70 11.57
N GLU A 197 7.38 6.74 10.95
CA GLU A 197 7.88 7.92 11.66
C GLU A 197 6.77 8.60 12.46
N GLY A 198 5.59 8.78 11.88
CA GLY A 198 4.43 9.34 12.56
C GLY A 198 3.96 8.51 13.76
N ILE A 199 3.94 7.17 13.64
CA ILE A 199 3.62 6.28 14.77
C ILE A 199 4.68 6.39 15.88
N LEU A 200 5.95 6.47 15.51
CA LEU A 200 7.06 6.58 16.47
C LEU A 200 7.11 7.95 17.15
N ALA A 201 6.73 9.03 16.46
CA ALA A 201 6.70 10.39 16.99
C ALA A 201 5.48 10.68 17.89
N GLU A 202 4.38 9.93 17.75
CA GLU A 202 3.13 10.14 18.49
C GLU A 202 3.33 10.12 20.02
N SER A 203 2.88 11.15 20.72
CA SER A 203 2.96 11.26 22.19
C SER A 203 1.62 11.05 22.88
N GLU A 204 0.50 11.16 22.15
CA GLU A 204 -0.82 11.16 22.76
C GLU A 204 -1.34 9.75 23.03
N ALA A 205 -1.55 9.42 24.31
CA ALA A 205 -2.00 8.11 24.74
C ALA A 205 -3.33 7.71 24.07
N GLU A 206 -4.27 8.64 23.94
CA GLU A 206 -5.57 8.39 23.28
C GLU A 206 -5.39 8.00 21.81
N ALA A 207 -4.52 8.71 21.08
CA ALA A 207 -4.25 8.43 19.67
C ALA A 207 -3.52 7.09 19.49
N ILE A 208 -2.67 6.72 20.43
CA ILE A 208 -1.99 5.42 20.47
C ILE A 208 -3.00 4.30 20.78
N ALA A 209 -3.84 4.47 21.80
CA ALA A 209 -4.86 3.51 22.17
C ALA A 209 -5.86 3.26 21.03
N TRP A 210 -6.23 4.32 20.30
CA TRP A 210 -7.06 4.21 19.12
C TRP A 210 -6.38 3.36 18.02
N ARG A 211 -5.08 3.56 17.76
CA ARG A 211 -4.32 2.72 16.81
C ARG A 211 -4.20 1.27 17.28
N VAL A 212 -4.02 1.03 18.58
CA VAL A 212 -4.05 -0.34 19.15
C VAL A 212 -5.40 -1.00 18.88
N ALA A 213 -6.50 -0.29 19.13
CA ALA A 213 -7.84 -0.80 18.85
C ALA A 213 -8.04 -1.10 17.35
N LEU A 214 -7.57 -0.22 16.46
CA LEU A 214 -7.60 -0.44 15.01
C LEU A 214 -6.87 -1.73 14.62
N VAL A 215 -5.60 -1.89 15.02
CA VAL A 215 -4.79 -3.06 14.67
C VAL A 215 -5.34 -4.34 15.31
N SER A 216 -6.02 -4.24 16.46
CA SER A 216 -6.64 -5.41 17.12
C SER A 216 -7.77 -6.04 16.32
N LEU A 217 -8.37 -5.31 15.37
CA LEU A 217 -9.49 -5.80 14.55
C LEU A 217 -9.07 -6.88 13.56
N ARG A 218 -7.78 -6.99 13.21
CA ARG A 218 -7.21 -7.98 12.28
C ARG A 218 -8.01 -8.11 10.98
N MET A 219 -8.11 -6.99 10.27
CA MET A 219 -8.91 -6.90 9.06
C MET A 219 -8.19 -7.52 7.87
N ASP A 220 -8.78 -8.56 7.29
CA ASP A 220 -8.29 -9.33 6.14
C ASP A 220 -9.06 -9.04 4.85
N GLU A 221 -10.32 -8.60 4.95
CA GLU A 221 -11.11 -8.12 3.83
C GLU A 221 -10.48 -6.87 3.19
N LEU A 222 -10.46 -6.80 1.86
CA LEU A 222 -9.70 -5.84 1.08
C LEU A 222 -10.02 -4.38 1.48
N HIS A 223 -11.29 -3.98 1.40
CA HIS A 223 -11.69 -2.59 1.68
C HIS A 223 -11.41 -2.21 3.13
N ALA A 224 -11.73 -3.11 4.06
CA ALA A 224 -11.42 -2.97 5.47
C ALA A 224 -9.91 -2.79 5.73
N SER A 225 -9.06 -3.57 5.06
CA SER A 225 -7.60 -3.48 5.18
C SER A 225 -7.06 -2.16 4.63
N GLN A 226 -7.60 -1.67 3.50
CA GLN A 226 -7.25 -0.39 2.90
C GLN A 226 -7.63 0.79 3.80
N VAL A 227 -8.82 0.75 4.41
CA VAL A 227 -9.23 1.78 5.40
C VAL A 227 -8.33 1.74 6.64
N CYS A 228 -7.93 0.56 7.11
CA CYS A 228 -6.97 0.44 8.22
C CYS A 228 -5.63 1.09 7.88
N ARG A 229 -5.08 0.78 6.70
CA ARG A 229 -3.87 1.42 6.19
C ARG A 229 -4.04 2.94 6.11
N ALA A 230 -5.14 3.42 5.54
CA ALA A 230 -5.41 4.84 5.41
C ALA A 230 -5.44 5.57 6.77
N PHE A 231 -6.00 4.96 7.82
CA PHE A 231 -5.98 5.55 9.17
C PHE A 231 -4.58 5.60 9.81
N LEU A 232 -3.70 4.67 9.44
CA LEU A 232 -2.31 4.66 9.90
C LEU A 232 -1.47 5.69 9.14
N GLU A 233 -1.68 5.83 7.83
CA GLU A 233 -0.88 6.70 6.95
C GLU A 233 -1.39 8.16 6.87
N ASN A 234 -2.70 8.39 7.00
CA ASN A 234 -3.32 9.70 6.80
C ASN A 234 -3.79 10.32 8.13
N ALA A 235 -3.10 11.38 8.58
CA ALA A 235 -3.40 12.05 9.83
C ALA A 235 -4.76 12.76 9.84
N GLU A 236 -5.16 13.37 8.72
CA GLU A 236 -6.45 14.07 8.59
C GLU A 236 -7.63 13.09 8.71
N LEU A 237 -7.55 11.94 8.02
CA LEU A 237 -8.57 10.90 8.12
C LEU A 237 -8.64 10.28 9.51
N ARG A 238 -7.49 10.09 10.16
CA ARG A 238 -7.46 9.61 11.54
C ARG A 238 -8.11 10.60 12.51
N ALA A 239 -7.79 11.89 12.39
CA ALA A 239 -8.41 12.93 13.21
C ALA A 239 -9.93 12.99 13.00
N TYR A 240 -10.38 12.89 11.76
CA TYR A 240 -11.80 12.79 11.43
C TYR A 240 -12.46 11.56 12.06
N ALA A 241 -11.84 10.38 11.96
CA ALA A 241 -12.36 9.13 12.53
C ALA A 241 -12.43 9.16 14.07
N ILE A 242 -11.42 9.74 14.74
CA ILE A 242 -11.45 9.98 16.19
C ILE A 242 -12.57 10.96 16.54
N GLY A 243 -12.76 12.01 15.73
CA GLY A 243 -13.86 12.97 15.87
C GLY A 243 -15.24 12.30 15.84
N ILE A 244 -15.48 11.39 14.89
CA ILE A 244 -16.71 10.58 14.85
C ILE A 244 -16.88 9.79 16.15
N GLY A 245 -15.80 9.18 16.65
CA GLY A 245 -15.83 8.41 17.88
C GLY A 245 -16.22 9.20 19.13
N ARG A 246 -16.03 10.52 19.10
CA ARG A 246 -16.42 11.45 20.18
C ARG A 246 -17.84 12.01 20.01
N ASP A 247 -18.42 11.90 18.82
CA ASP A 247 -19.81 12.27 18.56
C ASP A 247 -20.74 11.12 18.97
N GLU A 248 -21.31 11.23 20.18
CA GLU A 248 -22.23 10.23 20.71
C GLU A 248 -23.44 9.99 19.80
N ARG A 249 -23.94 11.02 19.11
CA ARG A 249 -25.09 10.88 18.23
C ARG A 249 -24.69 10.07 17.01
N ALA A 250 -23.60 10.43 16.35
CA ALA A 250 -23.10 9.69 15.19
C ALA A 250 -22.81 8.23 15.55
N MET A 251 -22.21 7.98 16.72
CA MET A 251 -21.92 6.63 17.22
C MET A 251 -23.18 5.80 17.49
N ARG A 252 -24.24 6.42 18.02
CA ARG A 252 -25.54 5.75 18.20
C ARG A 252 -26.18 5.41 16.86
N GLU A 253 -26.24 6.37 15.92
CA GLU A 253 -26.82 6.17 14.59
C GLU A 253 -26.12 5.04 13.81
N LEU A 254 -24.78 4.99 13.88
CA LEU A 254 -23.98 3.91 13.29
C LEU A 254 -24.21 2.55 13.98
N GLY A 255 -24.38 2.54 15.31
CA GLY A 255 -24.71 1.35 16.07
C GLY A 255 -26.08 0.77 15.70
N GLU A 256 -27.09 1.62 15.53
CA GLU A 256 -28.42 1.22 15.06
C GLU A 256 -28.38 0.68 13.63
N LEU A 257 -27.64 1.32 12.73
CA LEU A 257 -27.44 0.83 11.37
C LEU A 257 -26.80 -0.56 11.36
N ALA A 258 -25.73 -0.75 12.14
CA ALA A 258 -25.05 -2.05 12.28
C ALA A 258 -25.96 -3.14 12.89
N ALA A 259 -26.89 -2.76 13.78
CA ALA A 259 -27.90 -3.69 14.32
C ALA A 259 -28.93 -4.08 13.25
N ARG A 260 -29.42 -3.12 12.45
CA ARG A 260 -30.36 -3.38 11.34
C ARG A 260 -29.78 -4.31 10.29
N VAL A 261 -28.53 -4.10 9.88
CA VAL A 261 -27.84 -4.96 8.89
C VAL A 261 -27.71 -6.40 9.42
N ARG A 262 -27.36 -6.57 10.70
CA ARG A 262 -27.28 -7.90 11.34
C ARG A 262 -28.64 -8.59 11.44
N ALA A 263 -29.71 -7.84 11.71
CA ALA A 263 -31.06 -8.38 11.79
C ALA A 263 -31.62 -8.76 10.39
N GLY A 264 -31.32 -7.97 9.35
CA GLY A 264 -31.76 -8.22 7.98
C GLY A 264 -31.00 -9.35 7.26
N GLY A 265 -29.75 -9.62 7.64
CA GLY A 265 -28.98 -10.76 7.10
C GLY A 265 -29.42 -12.13 7.62
N GLY A 266 -30.35 -12.19 8.59
CA GLY A 266 -30.89 -13.43 9.16
C GLY A 266 -32.19 -13.93 8.53
N SER A 267 -32.76 -13.20 7.54
CA SER A 267 -34.06 -13.55 6.94
C SER A 267 -33.98 -14.22 5.56
N GLU A 268 -32.78 -14.41 5.00
CA GLU A 268 -32.59 -15.15 3.74
C GLU A 268 -31.81 -16.45 3.99
N THR A 269 -32.47 -17.40 4.65
CA THR A 269 -32.21 -18.84 4.52
C THR A 269 -33.44 -19.60 5.05
N ARG A 270 -34.44 -19.75 4.18
CA ARG A 270 -35.43 -20.82 4.23
C ARG A 270 -35.74 -21.29 2.82
#